data_AF-A0A919TU27-F1
#
_entry.id   AF-A0A919TU27-F1
#
_cell.length_a   1.000
_cell.length_b   1.000
_cell.length_c   1.000
_cell.angle_alpha   90.00
_cell.angle_beta   90.00
_cell.angle_gamma   90.00
#
_symmetry.space_group_name_H-M   'P 1'
#
loop_
_entity.id
_entity.type
_entity.pdbx_description
1 polymer ?
#
loop_
_entity_poly.entity_id
_entity_poly.type
_entity_poly.pdbx_seq_one_letter_code
_entity_poly.pdbx_strand_id
1 'polypeptide(L)'
;MVRGAIKRVISGVGAIAIAALVTIGVAPAAQAAPKPAAKPTSVQIVGKDINGTLIVDPTDGARLFDTLLAEVTWMATATPQTTAPAADKLGPKYTLTVMLKTAPQMVYELYPLAAGGPRAHRPAKQPVIGKTVTDGWFYGRLTMSETLRVSGVPLEARPDVVAGGIGGGIGQDLNADELDPVTGVNNFLGEMRQLLLVNGAVLVVIAFGLAGIAFLIRRKV
;
A
#
# COMPACT_ATOMS: atom_id res chain seq x y z
N MET A 1 37.34 -58.30 -37.71
CA MET A 1 36.52 -59.52 -37.59
C MET A 1 35.75 -59.48 -36.27
N VAL A 2 34.61 -60.17 -36.25
CA VAL A 2 33.37 -59.95 -35.49
C VAL A 2 33.46 -60.34 -33.99
N ARG A 3 32.48 -59.82 -33.22
CA ARG A 3 31.78 -60.38 -32.03
C ARG A 3 32.17 -59.71 -30.71
N GLY A 4 31.29 -59.16 -29.88
CA GLY A 4 29.85 -59.30 -29.76
C GLY A 4 29.50 -59.83 -28.35
N ALA A 5 28.59 -59.12 -27.68
CA ALA A 5 27.56 -59.66 -26.78
C ALA A 5 27.81 -59.78 -25.24
N ILE A 6 26.87 -59.15 -24.50
CA ILE A 6 26.09 -59.68 -23.35
C ILE A 6 26.50 -59.33 -21.89
N LYS A 7 25.63 -58.48 -21.30
CA LYS A 7 24.92 -58.53 -19.99
C LYS A 7 25.69 -58.93 -18.71
N ARG A 8 25.47 -58.19 -17.61
CA ARG A 8 24.49 -58.52 -16.53
C ARG A 8 24.67 -57.63 -15.28
N VAL A 9 23.53 -57.25 -14.72
CA VAL A 9 23.26 -56.75 -13.36
C VAL A 9 23.29 -57.92 -12.37
N ILE A 10 23.74 -57.69 -11.12
CA ILE A 10 23.45 -58.44 -9.85
C ILE A 10 24.09 -57.59 -8.72
N SER A 11 23.33 -56.80 -7.95
CA SER A 11 22.68 -57.13 -6.67
C SER A 11 23.64 -57.54 -5.54
N GLY A 12 23.80 -56.65 -4.54
CA GLY A 12 24.47 -56.92 -3.27
C GLY A 12 23.53 -56.63 -2.10
N VAL A 13 23.31 -57.67 -1.29
CA VAL A 13 22.46 -57.75 -0.09
C VAL A 13 23.32 -57.51 1.16
N GLY A 14 22.73 -56.91 2.21
CA GLY A 14 23.19 -57.03 3.60
C GLY A 14 23.06 -55.70 4.37
N ALA A 15 22.53 -55.58 5.59
CA ALA A 15 22.03 -56.58 6.53
C ALA A 15 21.09 -55.92 7.56
N ILE A 16 20.04 -56.67 7.89
CA ILE A 16 19.23 -56.83 9.12
C ILE A 16 19.59 -55.97 10.36
N ALA A 17 18.59 -55.29 10.93
CA ALA A 17 18.31 -55.29 12.38
C ALA A 17 16.82 -55.02 12.65
N ILE A 18 16.23 -55.89 13.47
CA ILE A 18 14.81 -56.05 13.79
C ILE A 18 14.51 -55.34 15.11
N ALA A 19 13.42 -54.58 15.20
CA ALA A 19 12.61 -54.50 16.42
C ALA A 19 11.26 -53.82 16.15
N ALA A 20 10.19 -54.60 16.26
CA ALA A 20 8.81 -54.15 16.33
C ALA A 20 8.58 -53.33 17.61
N LEU A 21 7.61 -52.40 17.61
CA LEU A 21 6.65 -52.21 18.71
C LEU A 21 5.63 -51.08 18.43
N VAL A 22 4.36 -51.47 18.55
CA VAL A 22 3.18 -50.69 18.95
C VAL A 22 2.55 -49.71 17.94
N THR A 23 1.41 -50.19 17.42
CA THR A 23 0.25 -49.42 17.02
C THR A 23 -0.12 -48.34 18.04
N ILE A 24 0.18 -47.08 17.75
CA ILE A 24 -0.52 -45.94 18.36
C ILE A 24 -1.27 -45.27 17.21
N GLY A 25 -2.60 -45.36 17.27
CA GLY A 25 -3.47 -44.60 16.38
C GLY A 25 -3.18 -43.12 16.56
N VAL A 26 -2.46 -42.54 15.60
CA VAL A 26 -2.28 -41.11 15.46
C VAL A 26 -3.60 -40.58 14.90
N ALA A 27 -4.56 -40.32 15.80
CA ALA A 27 -5.62 -39.39 15.46
C ALA A 27 -4.95 -38.06 15.07
N PRO A 28 -5.26 -37.47 13.90
CA PRO A 28 -4.73 -36.16 13.57
C PRO A 28 -5.17 -35.22 14.68
N ALA A 29 -4.20 -34.63 15.38
CA ALA A 29 -4.45 -33.56 16.32
C ALA A 29 -5.29 -32.52 15.58
N ALA A 30 -6.55 -32.35 15.99
CA ALA A 30 -7.41 -31.33 15.44
C ALA A 30 -6.71 -29.98 15.70
N GLN A 31 -6.07 -29.42 14.67
CA GLN A 31 -5.60 -28.05 14.72
C GLN A 31 -6.83 -27.20 14.98
N ALA A 32 -6.94 -26.69 16.22
CA ALA A 32 -7.97 -25.75 16.58
C ALA A 32 -7.95 -24.61 15.55
N ALA A 33 -9.08 -24.41 14.87
CA ALA A 33 -9.23 -23.35 13.89
C ALA A 33 -8.80 -22.01 14.55
N PRO A 34 -8.01 -21.17 13.87
CA PRO A 34 -7.56 -19.90 14.42
C PRO A 34 -8.78 -19.11 14.91
N LYS A 35 -8.78 -18.77 16.20
CA LYS A 35 -9.84 -17.94 16.79
C LYS A 35 -9.96 -16.66 15.95
N PRO A 36 -11.17 -16.29 15.48
CA PRO A 36 -11.34 -15.07 14.69
C PRO A 36 -10.74 -13.89 15.42
N ALA A 37 -9.97 -13.07 14.70
CA ALA A 37 -9.40 -11.86 15.25
C ALA A 37 -10.53 -11.00 15.85
N ALA A 38 -10.31 -10.52 17.07
CA ALA A 38 -11.31 -9.74 17.76
C ALA A 38 -11.61 -8.46 16.95
N LYS A 39 -12.88 -8.24 16.61
CA LYS A 39 -13.29 -7.11 15.78
C LYS A 39 -13.34 -5.82 16.62
N PRO A 40 -12.84 -4.69 16.09
CA PRO A 40 -12.99 -3.39 16.75
C PRO A 40 -14.46 -3.08 17.05
N THR A 41 -14.71 -2.43 18.18
CA THR A 41 -16.06 -2.14 18.65
C THR A 41 -16.44 -0.68 18.49
N SER A 42 -15.48 0.23 18.57
CA SER A 42 -15.73 1.67 18.40
C SER A 42 -14.47 2.39 17.96
N VAL A 43 -14.66 3.57 17.37
CA VAL A 43 -13.58 4.48 16.99
C VAL A 43 -13.79 5.79 17.75
N GLN A 44 -12.77 6.23 18.47
CA GLN A 44 -12.78 7.51 19.18
C GLN A 44 -11.94 8.52 18.43
N ILE A 45 -12.46 9.73 18.25
CA ILE A 45 -11.78 10.83 17.55
C ILE A 45 -11.69 12.01 18.51
N VAL A 46 -10.48 12.53 18.68
CA VAL A 46 -10.19 13.72 19.49
C VAL A 46 -9.45 14.72 18.64
N GLY A 47 -9.82 15.99 18.72
CA GLY A 47 -9.18 17.06 17.98
C GLY A 47 -9.38 18.40 18.67
N LYS A 48 -8.58 19.40 18.30
CA LYS A 48 -8.65 20.74 18.88
C LYS A 48 -10.03 21.38 18.71
N ASP A 49 -10.67 21.11 17.59
CA ASP A 49 -11.94 21.72 17.20
C ASP A 49 -13.16 20.90 17.63
N ILE A 50 -12.94 19.78 18.34
CA ILE A 50 -14.00 18.88 18.83
C ILE A 50 -14.16 19.11 20.33
N ASN A 51 -15.37 19.46 20.77
CA ASN A 51 -15.68 19.58 22.19
C ASN A 51 -15.83 18.18 22.81
N GLY A 52 -14.71 17.60 23.25
CA GLY A 52 -14.65 16.29 23.90
C GLY A 52 -14.17 15.18 22.98
N THR A 53 -14.72 13.97 23.16
CA THR A 53 -14.38 12.79 22.36
C THR A 53 -15.57 12.41 21.51
N LEU A 54 -15.39 12.43 20.20
CA LEU A 54 -16.37 11.89 19.27
C LEU A 54 -16.23 10.37 19.25
N ILE A 55 -17.33 9.65 19.46
CA ILE A 55 -17.36 8.20 19.46
C ILE A 55 -18.21 7.76 18.27
N VAL A 56 -17.64 6.90 17.43
CA VAL A 56 -18.34 6.28 16.32
C VAL A 56 -18.44 4.78 16.60
N ASP A 57 -19.68 4.35 16.85
CA ASP A 57 -20.03 2.95 17.03
C ASP A 57 -20.63 2.36 15.73
N PRO A 58 -20.43 1.07 15.45
CA PRO A 58 -20.98 0.42 14.26
C PRO A 58 -22.52 0.42 14.25
N THR A 59 -23.17 0.59 15.42
CA THR A 59 -24.62 0.71 15.55
C THR A 59 -25.17 2.03 15.02
N ASP A 60 -24.37 3.09 15.08
CA ASP A 60 -24.78 4.44 14.65
C ASP A 60 -24.58 4.64 13.15
N GLY A 61 -23.74 3.80 12.54
CA GLY A 61 -23.54 3.77 11.10
C GLY A 61 -22.41 2.84 10.69
N ALA A 62 -22.73 1.58 10.39
CA ALA A 62 -21.75 0.56 10.00
C ALA A 62 -20.84 1.02 8.85
N ARG A 63 -21.39 1.70 7.84
CA ARG A 63 -20.61 2.21 6.70
C ARG A 63 -19.59 3.27 7.10
N LEU A 64 -19.98 4.21 7.96
CA LEU A 64 -19.09 5.27 8.45
C LEU A 64 -17.98 4.66 9.31
N PHE A 65 -18.35 3.77 10.22
CA PHE A 65 -17.41 3.03 11.06
C PHE A 65 -16.38 2.25 10.23
N ASP A 66 -16.84 1.49 9.23
CA ASP A 66 -15.96 0.71 8.35
C ASP A 66 -15.03 1.62 7.53
N THR A 67 -15.52 2.78 7.08
CA THR A 67 -14.71 3.75 6.33
C THR A 67 -13.62 4.35 7.22
N LEU A 68 -13.96 4.82 8.42
CA LEU A 68 -13.00 5.32 9.41
C LEU A 68 -11.97 4.27 9.80
N LEU A 69 -12.42 3.03 9.98
CA LEU A 69 -11.53 1.92 10.30
C LEU A 69 -10.59 1.61 9.13
N ALA A 70 -11.08 1.67 7.89
CA ALA A 70 -10.28 1.46 6.68
C ALA A 70 -9.24 2.55 6.45
N GLU A 71 -9.48 3.79 6.91
CA GLU A 71 -8.48 4.87 6.87
C GLU A 71 -7.22 4.54 7.66
N VAL A 72 -7.34 3.78 8.76
CA VAL A 72 -6.23 3.56 9.70
C VAL A 72 -5.70 2.13 9.79
N THR A 73 -6.55 1.13 9.59
CA THR A 73 -6.16 -0.27 9.84
C THR A 73 -5.12 -0.80 8.87
N TRP A 74 -5.08 -0.29 7.64
CA TRP A 74 -4.04 -0.66 6.67
C TRP A 74 -2.64 -0.27 7.17
N MET A 75 -2.54 0.79 7.97
CA MET A 75 -1.28 1.22 8.57
C MET A 75 -0.81 0.26 9.66
N ALA A 76 -1.64 -0.64 10.20
CA ALA A 76 -1.22 -1.55 11.26
C ALA A 76 -0.12 -2.53 10.80
N THR A 77 -0.13 -2.91 9.52
CA THR A 77 0.82 -3.86 8.91
C THR A 77 1.73 -3.22 7.87
N ALA A 78 1.44 -1.99 7.43
CA ALA A 78 2.25 -1.31 6.44
C ALA A 78 3.60 -0.80 6.99
N THR A 79 4.57 -0.72 6.09
CA THR A 79 5.85 -0.04 6.32
C THR A 79 5.66 1.47 6.13
N PRO A 80 6.27 2.32 6.99
CA PRO A 80 6.26 3.77 6.81
C PRO A 80 6.72 4.17 5.40
N GLN A 81 5.99 5.10 4.79
CA GLN A 81 6.22 5.51 3.39
C GLN A 81 6.94 6.86 3.30
N THR A 82 6.87 7.67 4.36
CA THR A 82 7.35 9.05 4.37
C THR A 82 7.96 9.42 5.71
N THR A 83 8.52 10.63 5.77
CA THR A 83 8.93 11.30 7.00
C THR A 83 7.88 12.30 7.45
N ALA A 84 8.01 12.80 8.68
CA ALA A 84 7.21 13.90 9.17
C ALA A 84 7.30 15.11 8.23
N PRO A 85 6.18 15.68 7.78
CA PRO A 85 6.14 17.02 7.22
C PRO A 85 6.64 18.06 8.22
N ALA A 86 7.04 19.22 7.72
CA ALA A 86 7.36 20.36 8.58
C ALA A 86 6.14 20.73 9.45
N ALA A 87 6.38 21.15 10.69
CA ALA A 87 5.31 21.36 11.68
C ALA A 87 4.29 22.44 11.25
N ASP A 88 4.76 23.47 10.54
CA ASP A 88 3.95 24.53 9.94
C ASP A 88 3.13 24.07 8.72
N LYS A 89 3.38 22.84 8.24
CA LYS A 89 2.71 22.23 7.08
C LYS A 89 1.77 21.08 7.45
N LEU A 90 1.59 20.76 8.73
CA LEU A 90 0.75 19.62 9.16
C LEU A 90 -0.75 19.94 9.21
N GLY A 91 -1.12 21.21 9.40
CA GLY A 91 -2.52 21.57 9.62
C GLY A 91 -3.08 21.01 10.94
N PRO A 92 -4.42 20.86 11.08
CA PRO A 92 -5.05 20.39 12.30
C PRO A 92 -4.75 18.91 12.54
N LYS A 93 -4.54 18.57 13.82
CA LYS A 93 -4.29 17.20 14.28
C LYS A 93 -5.57 16.58 14.84
N TYR A 94 -5.90 15.38 14.37
CA TYR A 94 -6.96 14.54 14.93
C TYR A 94 -6.39 13.21 15.38
N THR A 95 -6.56 12.87 16.65
CA THR A 95 -6.15 11.59 17.22
C THR A 95 -7.30 10.61 17.10
N LEU A 96 -7.06 9.52 16.37
CA LEU A 96 -8.02 8.44 16.18
C LEU A 96 -7.58 7.22 16.99
N THR A 97 -8.42 6.77 17.91
CA THR A 97 -8.19 5.61 18.76
C THR A 97 -9.17 4.50 18.39
N VAL A 98 -8.63 3.36 17.98
CA VAL A 98 -9.41 2.15 17.70
C VAL A 98 -9.60 1.37 18.99
N MET A 99 -10.86 1.16 19.37
CA MET A 99 -11.22 0.47 20.60
C MET A 99 -11.63 -0.98 20.32
N LEU A 100 -11.26 -1.86 21.23
CA LEU A 100 -11.80 -3.22 21.32
C LEU A 100 -12.49 -3.37 22.67
N LYS A 101 -13.82 -3.50 22.63
CA LYS A 101 -14.72 -3.34 23.76
C LYS A 101 -14.45 -1.98 24.43
N THR A 102 -13.84 -2.00 25.61
CA THR A 102 -13.50 -0.80 26.38
C THR A 102 -11.99 -0.52 26.41
N ALA A 103 -11.18 -1.34 25.74
CA ALA A 103 -9.72 -1.21 25.76
C ALA A 103 -9.19 -0.57 24.47
N PRO A 104 -8.40 0.52 24.55
CA PRO A 104 -7.75 1.10 23.38
C PRO A 104 -6.72 0.12 22.80
N GLN A 105 -6.82 -0.14 21.50
CA GLN A 105 -5.92 -1.07 20.80
C GLN A 105 -4.86 -0.35 19.99
N MET A 106 -5.27 0.66 19.23
CA MET A 106 -4.37 1.39 18.34
C MET A 106 -4.71 2.88 18.37
N VAL A 107 -3.67 3.70 18.26
CA VAL A 107 -3.76 5.15 18.17
C VAL A 107 -3.04 5.60 16.91
N TYR A 108 -3.69 6.47 16.15
CA TYR A 108 -3.16 7.11 14.97
C TYR A 108 -3.38 8.62 15.06
N GLU A 109 -2.43 9.40 14.58
CA GLU A 109 -2.59 10.84 14.45
C GLU A 109 -2.82 11.16 12.97
N LEU A 110 -3.93 11.82 12.67
CA LEU A 110 -4.38 12.14 11.33
C LEU A 110 -4.27 13.65 11.10
N TYR A 111 -3.81 14.01 9.92
CA TYR A 111 -3.56 15.37 9.48
C TYR A 111 -4.20 15.54 8.09
N PRO A 112 -5.53 15.78 8.04
CA PRO A 112 -6.27 15.79 6.78
C PRO A 112 -5.87 16.96 5.86
N LEU A 113 -5.40 18.08 6.43
CA LEU A 113 -5.06 19.30 5.69
C LEU A 113 -3.54 19.56 5.66
N ALA A 114 -2.73 18.51 5.75
CA ALA A 114 -1.29 18.66 5.60
C ALA A 114 -0.93 19.10 4.16
N ALA A 115 0.13 19.91 4.03
CA ALA A 115 0.62 20.34 2.72
C ALA A 115 1.18 19.15 1.93
N GLY A 116 0.82 19.09 0.64
CA GLY A 116 1.16 17.94 -0.22
C GLY A 116 0.26 16.72 -0.02
N GLY A 117 -0.88 16.89 0.65
CA GLY A 117 -1.93 15.87 0.80
C GLY A 117 -2.06 15.34 2.23
N PRO A 118 -3.13 14.55 2.52
CA PRO A 118 -3.39 14.03 3.86
C PRO A 118 -2.22 13.21 4.40
N ARG A 119 -1.94 13.34 5.70
CA ARG A 119 -0.86 12.63 6.38
C ARG A 119 -1.40 11.87 7.57
N ALA A 120 -0.80 10.72 7.84
CA ALA A 120 -1.07 9.94 9.03
C ALA A 120 0.23 9.53 9.70
N HIS A 121 0.24 9.56 11.01
CA HIS A 121 1.35 9.17 11.85
C HIS A 121 0.91 8.03 12.76
N ARG A 122 1.70 6.95 12.77
CA ARG A 122 1.55 5.83 13.69
C ARG A 122 2.64 5.93 14.76
N PRO A 123 2.32 6.34 15.99
CA PRO A 123 3.28 6.38 17.08
C PRO A 123 3.83 4.99 17.40
N ALA A 124 5.13 4.89 17.73
CA ALA A 124 5.73 3.64 18.18
C ALA A 124 5.08 3.08 19.46
N LYS A 125 4.65 3.98 20.36
CA LYS A 125 3.99 3.63 21.62
C LYS A 125 2.49 3.45 21.37
N GLN A 126 2.09 2.20 21.16
CA GLN A 126 0.68 1.83 21.03
C GLN A 126 0.14 1.39 22.40
N PRO A 127 -1.16 1.60 22.67
CA PRO A 127 -1.77 1.22 23.95
C PRO A 127 -1.90 -0.30 24.12
N VAL A 128 -1.73 -1.08 23.05
CA VAL A 128 -1.71 -2.54 23.15
C VAL A 128 -0.48 -3.00 23.95
N ILE A 129 -0.72 -3.68 25.07
CA ILE A 129 0.31 -4.13 26.01
C ILE A 129 1.25 -5.11 25.29
N GLY A 130 2.56 -4.80 25.29
CA GLY A 130 3.61 -5.71 24.85
C GLY A 130 3.92 -5.74 23.35
N LYS A 131 3.27 -4.91 22.51
CA LYS A 131 3.73 -4.69 21.13
C LYS A 131 4.27 -3.28 20.95
N THR A 132 5.58 -3.19 20.76
CA THR A 132 6.19 -2.03 20.11
C THR A 132 5.94 -2.15 18.61
N VAL A 133 5.40 -1.10 18.00
CA VAL A 133 5.29 -1.01 16.54
C VAL A 133 6.34 -0.03 16.03
N THR A 134 6.71 -0.17 14.76
CA THR A 134 7.61 0.79 14.12
C THR A 134 6.89 2.14 14.03
N ASP A 135 7.49 3.17 14.63
CA ASP A 135 7.06 4.55 14.44
C ASP A 135 7.11 4.91 12.95
N GLY A 136 6.16 5.69 12.45
CA GLY A 136 6.33 6.21 11.12
C GLY A 136 5.17 6.97 10.51
N TRP A 137 5.48 7.58 9.39
CA TRP A 137 4.61 8.48 8.65
C TRP A 137 4.15 7.86 7.33
N PHE A 138 2.88 8.10 7.04
CA PHE A 138 2.15 7.51 5.93
C PHE A 138 1.45 8.62 5.15
N TYR A 139 1.28 8.38 3.85
CA TYR A 139 0.28 9.12 3.10
C TYR A 139 -1.10 8.71 3.60
N GLY A 140 -1.91 9.69 3.99
CA GLY A 140 -3.32 9.48 4.26
C GLY A 140 -4.08 9.20 2.97
N ARG A 141 -5.28 8.61 3.07
CA ARG A 141 -6.14 8.50 1.88
C ARG A 141 -6.68 9.88 1.54
N LEU A 142 -6.97 10.08 0.25
CA LEU A 142 -7.56 11.33 -0.23
C LEU A 142 -8.91 11.60 0.43
N THR A 143 -9.68 10.56 0.74
CA THR A 143 -10.98 10.60 1.40
C THR A 143 -10.95 10.95 2.90
N MET A 144 -9.77 11.18 3.47
CA MET A 144 -9.62 11.37 4.92
C MET A 144 -10.36 12.61 5.42
N SER A 145 -10.33 13.71 4.66
CA SER A 145 -10.96 14.97 5.08
C SER A 145 -12.49 14.82 5.11
N GLU A 146 -13.06 14.20 4.08
CA GLU A 146 -14.49 13.88 3.99
C GLU A 146 -14.91 12.92 5.11
N THR A 147 -14.16 11.84 5.31
CA THR A 147 -14.52 10.80 6.28
C THR A 147 -14.55 11.37 7.70
N LEU A 148 -13.57 12.21 8.05
CA LEU A 148 -13.57 12.93 9.33
C LEU A 148 -14.73 13.92 9.41
N ARG A 149 -15.02 14.67 8.35
CA ARG A 149 -16.13 15.63 8.33
C ARG A 149 -17.48 14.96 8.55
N VAL A 150 -17.76 13.86 7.85
CA VAL A 150 -19.00 13.08 7.98
C VAL A 150 -19.13 12.46 9.37
N SER A 151 -18.01 12.16 10.04
CA SER A 151 -18.04 11.70 11.43
C SER A 151 -18.45 12.77 12.45
N GLY A 152 -18.43 14.05 12.05
CA GLY A 152 -18.79 15.17 12.91
C GLY A 152 -17.60 16.06 13.29
N VAL A 153 -16.42 15.84 12.70
CA VAL A 153 -15.29 16.77 12.84
C VAL A 153 -15.61 18.04 12.06
N PRO A 154 -15.47 19.24 12.66
CA PRO A 154 -15.81 20.51 11.99
C PRO A 154 -14.70 20.92 11.01
N LEU A 155 -14.57 20.17 9.92
CA LEU A 155 -13.71 20.49 8.79
C LEU A 155 -14.51 21.19 7.70
N GLU A 156 -13.89 22.18 7.04
CA GLU A 156 -14.47 22.79 5.85
C GLU A 156 -14.67 21.73 4.76
N ALA A 157 -15.80 21.82 4.07
CA ALA A 157 -16.05 20.92 2.95
C ALA A 157 -15.11 21.27 1.80
N ARG A 158 -14.23 20.33 1.44
CA ARG A 158 -13.33 20.44 0.29
C ARG A 158 -13.55 19.22 -0.60
N PRO A 159 -13.66 19.40 -1.92
CA PRO A 159 -13.70 18.26 -2.82
C PRO A 159 -12.33 17.56 -2.76
N ASP A 160 -12.31 16.30 -2.32
CA ASP A 160 -11.10 15.44 -2.14
C ASP A 160 -10.43 15.03 -3.48
N VAL A 161 -10.60 15.83 -4.53
CA VAL A 161 -9.96 15.63 -5.82
C VAL A 161 -8.62 16.35 -5.84
N VAL A 162 -7.57 15.59 -6.14
CA VAL A 162 -6.28 16.13 -6.59
C VAL A 162 -6.59 16.99 -7.82
N ALA A 163 -6.50 18.31 -7.68
CA ALA A 163 -6.48 19.24 -8.79
C ALA A 163 -5.30 18.83 -9.69
N GLY A 164 -5.59 18.14 -10.78
CA GLY A 164 -4.57 17.52 -11.65
C GLY A 164 -5.06 16.33 -12.48
N GLY A 165 -6.29 15.88 -12.32
CA GLY A 165 -6.92 14.92 -13.23
C GLY A 165 -7.58 15.62 -14.42
N ILE A 166 -7.22 15.23 -15.64
CA ILE A 166 -7.83 15.69 -16.89
C ILE A 166 -9.31 15.27 -16.88
N GLY A 167 -10.20 16.20 -16.50
CA GLY A 167 -11.65 16.06 -16.66
C GLY A 167 -12.43 15.97 -15.35
N GLY A 168 -12.94 17.12 -14.90
CA GLY A 168 -14.18 17.20 -14.13
C GLY A 168 -14.07 17.78 -12.73
N GLY A 169 -14.59 19.01 -12.55
CA GLY A 169 -15.18 19.45 -11.28
C GLY A 169 -14.62 20.73 -10.66
N ILE A 170 -15.39 21.81 -10.81
CA ILE A 170 -15.47 23.07 -10.04
C ILE A 170 -14.27 23.48 -9.15
N GLY A 171 -13.61 24.55 -9.59
CA GLY A 171 -12.45 25.15 -8.94
C GLY A 171 -12.77 26.03 -7.74
N GLN A 172 -11.77 26.16 -6.88
CA GLN A 172 -11.54 27.36 -6.11
C GLN A 172 -10.10 27.83 -6.37
N ASP A 173 -9.98 29.15 -6.48
CA ASP A 173 -8.82 29.94 -6.89
C ASP A 173 -7.46 29.33 -6.57
N LEU A 174 -6.85 28.72 -7.60
CA LEU A 174 -5.40 28.72 -7.73
C LEU A 174 -5.03 30.08 -8.29
N ASN A 175 -4.12 30.79 -7.61
CA ASN A 175 -3.61 32.09 -8.05
C ASN A 175 -3.26 32.03 -9.54
N ALA A 176 -3.92 32.87 -10.33
CA ALA A 176 -3.86 32.89 -11.79
C ALA A 176 -2.49 33.31 -12.35
N ASP A 177 -1.55 33.69 -11.49
CA ASP A 177 -0.21 34.14 -11.89
C ASP A 177 0.78 32.99 -12.13
N GLU A 178 0.46 31.75 -11.74
CA GLU A 178 1.40 30.61 -11.78
C GLU A 178 1.04 29.53 -12.83
N LEU A 179 -0.13 29.63 -13.46
CA LEU A 179 -0.49 28.78 -14.60
C LEU A 179 -0.29 29.55 -15.90
N ASP A 180 0.90 29.46 -16.49
CA ASP A 180 1.07 29.75 -17.91
C ASP A 180 0.67 28.52 -18.73
N PRO A 181 -0.55 28.49 -19.31
CA PRO A 181 -1.02 27.35 -20.09
C PRO A 181 -0.18 27.09 -21.33
N VAL A 182 0.55 28.08 -21.84
CA VAL A 182 1.41 27.95 -23.02
C VAL A 182 2.66 27.13 -22.68
N THR A 183 3.24 27.37 -21.50
CA THR A 183 4.40 26.61 -21.02
C THR A 183 4.05 25.14 -20.75
N GLY A 184 2.87 24.87 -20.18
CA GLY A 184 2.39 23.49 -19.94
C GLY A 184 2.18 22.68 -21.23
N VAL A 185 1.57 23.28 -22.25
CA VAL A 185 1.35 22.63 -23.55
C VAL A 185 2.69 22.34 -24.26
N ASN A 186 3.64 23.27 -24.21
CA ASN A 186 4.94 23.09 -24.84
C ASN A 186 5.77 21.97 -24.19
N ASN A 187 5.70 21.81 -22.87
CA ASN A 187 6.39 20.74 -22.16
C ASN A 187 5.82 19.36 -22.51
N PHE A 188 4.49 19.23 -22.56
CA PHE A 188 3.84 17.99 -22.95
C PHE A 188 4.16 17.58 -24.40
N LEU A 189 4.13 18.52 -25.35
CA LEU A 189 4.54 18.26 -26.73
C LEU A 189 6.03 17.90 -26.85
N GLY A 190 6.89 18.51 -26.01
CA GLY A 190 8.30 18.20 -25.93
C GLY A 190 8.57 16.76 -25.48
N GLU A 191 7.91 16.32 -24.41
CA GLU A 191 8.03 14.96 -23.88
C GLU A 191 7.50 13.91 -24.86
N MET A 192 6.37 14.17 -25.53
CA MET A 192 5.81 13.28 -26.55
C MET A 192 6.76 13.15 -27.75
N ARG A 193 7.38 14.25 -28.20
CA ARG A 193 8.39 14.23 -29.27
C ARG A 193 9.64 13.46 -28.86
N GLN A 194 10.08 13.59 -27.60
CA GLN A 194 11.25 12.88 -27.10
C GLN A 194 11.01 11.37 -27.05
N LEU A 195 9.83 10.92 -26.57
CA LEU A 195 9.47 9.50 -26.56
C LEU A 195 9.40 8.92 -27.98
N LEU A 196 8.85 9.67 -28.95
CA LEU A 196 8.81 9.25 -30.35
C LEU A 196 10.20 9.19 -30.98
N LEU A 197 11.07 10.17 -30.70
CA LEU A 197 12.44 10.19 -31.22
C LEU A 197 13.30 9.07 -30.62
N VAL A 198 13.15 8.78 -29.33
CA VAL A 198 13.90 7.70 -28.67
C VAL A 198 13.47 6.34 -29.23
N ASN A 199 12.16 6.07 -29.32
CA ASN A 199 11.66 4.82 -29.89
C ASN A 199 12.00 4.69 -31.39
N GLY A 200 11.93 5.79 -32.15
CA GLY A 200 12.33 5.83 -33.56
C GLY A 200 13.82 5.55 -33.75
N ALA A 201 14.69 6.12 -32.92
CA ALA A 201 16.14 5.90 -32.98
C ALA A 201 16.49 4.41 -32.74
N VAL A 202 15.83 3.75 -31.79
CA VAL A 202 16.02 2.33 -31.53
C VAL A 202 15.67 1.49 -32.76
N LEU A 203 14.55 1.77 -33.43
CA LEU A 203 14.16 1.06 -34.65
C LEU A 203 15.16 1.23 -35.79
N VAL A 204 15.71 2.44 -35.97
CA VAL A 204 16.74 2.72 -36.98
C VAL A 204 18.01 1.90 -36.70
N VAL A 205 18.46 1.85 -35.44
CA VAL A 205 19.65 1.06 -35.05
C VAL A 205 19.44 -0.43 -35.34
N ILE A 206 18.27 -0.98 -34.99
CA ILE A 206 17.94 -2.39 -35.27
C ILE A 206 17.95 -2.65 -36.78
N ALA A 207 17.33 -1.76 -37.58
CA ALA A 207 17.29 -1.90 -39.02
C ALA A 207 18.68 -1.86 -39.67
N PHE A 208 19.55 -0.95 -39.24
CA PHE A 208 20.95 -0.90 -39.70
C PHE A 208 21.75 -2.13 -39.27
N GLY A 209 21.54 -2.63 -38.05
CA GLY A 209 22.17 -3.87 -37.58
C GLY A 209 21.79 -5.08 -38.44
N LEU A 210 20.49 -5.24 -38.74
CA LEU A 210 19.99 -6.30 -39.61
C LEU A 210 20.51 -6.18 -41.05
N ALA A 211 20.52 -4.96 -41.60
CA ALA A 211 21.05 -4.70 -42.93
C ALA A 211 22.55 -4.99 -43.02
N GLY A 212 23.32 -4.64 -42.00
CA GLY A 212 24.76 -4.94 -41.91
C GLY A 212 25.03 -6.44 -41.87
N ILE A 213 24.28 -7.20 -41.05
CA ILE A 213 24.39 -8.66 -40.99
C ILE A 213 24.04 -9.29 -42.35
N ALA A 214 22.93 -8.86 -42.97
CA ALA A 214 22.51 -9.36 -44.28
C ALA A 214 23.56 -9.07 -45.37
N PHE A 215 24.18 -7.90 -45.35
CA PHE A 215 25.25 -7.52 -46.28
C PHE A 215 26.50 -8.39 -46.10
N LEU A 216 26.91 -8.66 -44.85
CA LEU A 216 28.05 -9.54 -44.55
C LEU A 216 27.81 -10.99 -45.00
N ILE A 217 26.58 -11.50 -44.82
CA ILE A 217 26.20 -12.84 -45.31
C ILE A 217 26.26 -12.88 -46.83
N ARG A 218 25.70 -11.88 -47.52
CA ARG A 218 25.71 -11.81 -48.99
C ARG A 218 27.12 -11.74 -49.59
N ARG A 219 28.10 -11.17 -48.87
CA ARG A 219 29.50 -11.07 -49.33
C ARG A 219 30.31 -12.36 -49.09
N LYS A 220 29.85 -13.24 -48.20
CA LYS A 220 30.53 -14.52 -47.89
C LYS A 220 30.10 -15.68 -48.77
N VAL A 221 29.01 -15.52 -49.53
CA VAL A 221 28.56 -16.43 -50.60
C VAL A 221 29.12 -15.94 -51.92
#